data_AF-A0A8S2EGB2-F1
#
_entry.id   AF-A0A8S2EGB2-F1
#
_cell.length_a   1.000
_cell.length_b   1.000
_cell.length_c   1.000
_cell.angle_alpha   90.00
_cell.angle_beta   90.00
_cell.angle_gamma   90.00
#
_symmetry.space_group_name_H-M   'P 1'
#
loop_
_entity.id
_entity.type
_entity.pdbx_description
1 polymer ?
#
loop_
_entity_poly.entity_id
_entity_poly.type
_entity_poly.pdbx_seq_one_letter_code
_entity_poly.pdbx_strand_id
1 'polypeptide(L)'
;MQPEEFKQLSIQPNTIDIKQFYGKELERAISFIRRDFELLYSSFYKQMDEYYSIRLEEAQKEIKRLLVLQAEQEIIQTEVEIEQTQKMLTHNNDLYIELQEKYAKFEVELKTVEEENIASYDAYEKDVQVHQEQIEQLAFDIAEILRSKTHLETEIIICRHLLEIEFEGQQPVIVPTDTTSFGSESGKVLTKKTKKGPVGIKECASYGEFITLENTSVSEDVNVSYWILKRRIDSLPELRYTFPSGLIIEHGKELKIYAKNALKQSQETLNRSNKIVNNELASWGYGMNIETRLINANGEERAVHSQTLVLGSQTISS
;
A
#
# COMPACT_ATOMS: atom_id res chain seq x y z
N MET A 1 -59.93 -22.58 152.83
CA MET A 1 -61.33 -22.46 152.40
C MET A 1 -61.46 -21.24 151.51
N GLN A 2 -61.99 -21.44 150.31
CA GLN A 2 -62.45 -20.44 149.31
C GLN A 2 -63.55 -19.52 149.88
N PRO A 3 -63.89 -18.35 149.26
CA PRO A 3 -64.46 -18.18 147.91
C PRO A 3 -63.84 -17.03 147.07
N GLU A 4 -63.63 -17.15 145.76
CA GLU A 4 -64.55 -17.27 144.59
C GLU A 4 -65.28 -15.98 144.18
N GLU A 5 -65.05 -15.65 142.89
CA GLU A 5 -65.92 -14.93 141.96
C GLU A 5 -66.22 -13.44 142.18
N PHE A 6 -65.28 -12.56 141.80
CA PHE A 6 -65.61 -11.28 141.18
C PHE A 6 -64.47 -10.79 140.29
N LYS A 7 -64.54 -11.09 138.98
CA LYS A 7 -64.18 -10.19 137.86
C LYS A 7 -64.22 -10.95 136.53
N GLN A 8 -65.43 -11.16 136.03
CA GLN A 8 -65.69 -11.02 134.60
C GLN A 8 -65.34 -9.59 134.16
N LEU A 9 -64.95 -9.46 132.88
CA LEU A 9 -64.47 -8.27 132.14
C LEU A 9 -62.95 -8.05 132.18
N SER A 10 -62.21 -9.01 131.61
CA SER A 10 -60.95 -8.68 130.93
C SER A 10 -61.29 -8.10 129.56
N ILE A 11 -61.30 -6.77 129.48
CA ILE A 11 -61.34 -6.00 128.24
C ILE A 11 -59.93 -6.05 127.66
N GLN A 12 -59.76 -6.69 126.50
CA GLN A 12 -58.54 -6.64 125.71
C GLN A 12 -58.38 -5.23 125.11
N PRO A 13 -57.31 -4.48 125.39
CA PRO A 13 -57.07 -3.20 124.74
C PRO A 13 -56.33 -3.43 123.41
N ASN A 14 -56.97 -3.03 122.31
CA ASN A 14 -56.34 -2.82 121.01
C ASN A 14 -55.22 -1.77 121.14
N THR A 15 -53.97 -2.20 121.21
CA THR A 15 -52.80 -1.33 121.14
C THR A 15 -52.34 -1.24 119.68
N ILE A 16 -52.64 -0.13 119.00
CA ILE A 16 -51.97 0.17 117.73
C ILE A 16 -50.55 0.59 118.06
N ASP A 17 -49.59 -0.28 117.77
CA ASP A 17 -48.15 -0.05 117.97
C ASP A 17 -47.66 1.05 117.01
N ILE A 18 -47.48 2.26 117.55
CA ILE A 18 -47.09 3.47 116.82
C ILE A 18 -45.76 3.28 116.07
N LYS A 19 -44.83 2.48 116.62
CA LYS A 19 -43.56 2.15 115.94
C LYS A 19 -43.78 1.26 114.73
N GLN A 20 -44.70 0.30 114.81
CA GLN A 20 -45.08 -0.53 113.66
C GLN A 20 -45.87 0.26 112.62
N PHE A 21 -46.70 1.23 113.03
CA PHE A 21 -47.43 2.08 112.10
C PHE A 21 -46.48 2.96 111.27
N TYR A 22 -45.60 3.73 111.92
CA TYR A 22 -44.61 4.54 111.21
C TYR A 22 -43.60 3.67 110.47
N GLY A 23 -43.19 2.52 111.00
CA GLY A 23 -42.34 1.56 110.30
C GLY A 23 -42.95 1.08 108.98
N LYS A 24 -44.22 0.67 109.01
CA LYS A 24 -44.97 0.28 107.80
C LYS A 24 -45.12 1.42 106.80
N GLU A 25 -45.36 2.64 107.27
CA GLU A 25 -45.55 3.77 106.37
C GLU A 25 -44.24 4.31 105.78
N LEU A 26 -43.13 4.14 106.50
CA LEU A 26 -41.77 4.39 106.00
C LEU A 26 -41.37 3.30 104.99
N GLU A 27 -41.67 2.03 105.26
CA GLU A 27 -41.51 0.93 104.29
C GLU A 27 -42.33 1.18 103.02
N ARG A 28 -43.56 1.68 103.18
CA ARG A 28 -44.43 2.05 102.06
C ARG A 28 -43.88 3.22 101.27
N ALA A 29 -43.37 4.27 101.92
CA ALA A 29 -42.73 5.41 101.28
C ALA A 29 -41.44 5.02 100.54
N ILE A 30 -40.60 4.19 101.15
CA ILE A 30 -39.38 3.65 100.51
C ILE A 30 -39.74 2.78 99.30
N SER A 31 -40.75 1.91 99.45
CA SER A 31 -41.24 1.08 98.34
C SER A 31 -41.82 1.93 97.20
N PHE A 32 -42.53 3.01 97.54
CA PHE A 32 -43.06 3.95 96.57
C PHE A 32 -41.95 4.70 95.82
N ILE A 33 -40.97 5.24 96.55
CA ILE A 33 -39.79 5.90 95.96
C ILE A 33 -39.04 4.93 95.05
N ARG A 34 -38.81 3.70 95.49
CA ARG A 34 -38.14 2.68 94.68
C ARG A 34 -38.90 2.36 93.41
N ARG A 35 -40.23 2.21 93.50
CA ARG A 35 -41.11 2.00 92.34
C ARG A 35 -41.06 3.16 91.36
N ASP A 36 -41.10 4.40 91.87
CA ASP A 36 -41.04 5.61 91.04
C ASP A 36 -39.67 5.75 90.37
N PHE A 37 -38.57 5.43 91.07
CA PHE A 37 -37.24 5.34 90.46
C PHE A 37 -37.17 4.26 89.38
N GLU A 38 -37.74 3.07 89.62
CA GLU A 38 -37.77 2.00 88.62
C GLU A 38 -38.60 2.40 87.38
N LEU A 39 -39.72 3.09 87.57
CA LEU A 39 -40.55 3.62 86.49
C LEU A 39 -39.82 4.73 85.70
N LEU A 40 -39.19 5.67 86.41
CA LEU A 40 -38.43 6.75 85.79
C LEU A 40 -37.23 6.21 85.03
N TYR A 41 -36.48 5.27 85.61
CA TYR A 41 -35.34 4.63 84.97
C TYR A 41 -35.77 3.83 83.74
N SER A 42 -36.87 3.07 83.83
CA SER A 42 -37.43 2.35 82.67
C SER A 42 -37.90 3.30 81.57
N SER A 43 -38.56 4.41 81.92
CA SER A 43 -39.00 5.42 80.96
C SER A 43 -37.83 6.10 80.27
N PHE A 44 -36.82 6.50 81.03
CA PHE A 44 -35.60 7.10 80.49
C PHE A 44 -34.87 6.14 79.53
N TYR A 45 -34.72 4.88 79.93
CA TYR A 45 -34.07 3.88 79.08
C TYR A 45 -34.84 3.64 77.78
N LYS A 46 -36.18 3.58 77.82
CA LYS A 46 -37.02 3.47 76.62
C LYS A 46 -36.88 4.68 75.70
N GLN A 47 -36.91 5.90 76.24
CA GLN A 47 -36.74 7.12 75.44
C GLN A 47 -35.35 7.18 74.80
N MET A 48 -34.32 6.78 75.52
CA MET A 48 -32.96 6.70 74.97
C MET A 48 -32.85 5.66 73.85
N ASP A 49 -33.45 4.48 74.03
CA ASP A 49 -33.48 3.41 73.02
C ASP A 49 -34.24 3.86 71.77
N GLU A 50 -35.40 4.51 71.94
CA GLU A 50 -36.20 5.08 70.85
C GLU A 50 -35.45 6.19 70.11
N TYR A 51 -34.77 7.08 70.83
CA TYR A 51 -33.93 8.11 70.25
C TYR A 51 -32.81 7.52 69.38
N TYR A 52 -32.07 6.53 69.89
CA TYR A 52 -31.00 5.90 69.12
C TYR A 52 -31.54 5.07 67.96
N SER A 53 -32.68 4.40 68.12
CA SER A 53 -33.34 3.66 67.06
C SER A 53 -33.69 4.58 65.87
N ILE A 54 -34.33 5.72 66.15
CA ILE A 54 -34.65 6.74 65.13
C ILE A 54 -33.38 7.29 64.49
N ARG A 55 -32.35 7.63 65.28
CA ARG A 55 -31.08 8.13 64.74
C ARG A 55 -30.39 7.13 63.83
N LEU A 56 -30.46 5.85 64.16
CA LEU A 56 -29.87 4.77 63.38
C LEU A 56 -30.66 4.54 62.08
N GLU A 57 -31.98 4.63 62.12
CA GLU A 57 -32.84 4.58 60.93
C GLU A 57 -32.59 5.79 60.00
N GLU A 58 -32.49 7.01 60.56
CA GLU A 58 -32.13 8.22 59.81
C GLU A 58 -30.77 8.06 59.12
N ALA A 59 -29.75 7.60 59.85
CA ALA A 59 -28.43 7.36 59.28
C ALA A 59 -28.45 6.30 58.17
N GLN A 60 -29.20 5.21 58.37
CA GLN A 60 -29.38 4.18 57.34
C GLN A 60 -30.10 4.71 56.09
N LYS A 61 -31.11 5.56 56.27
CA LYS A 61 -31.84 6.19 55.16
C LYS A 61 -30.93 7.11 54.35
N GLU A 62 -30.08 7.88 55.01
CA GLU A 62 -29.13 8.76 54.35
C GLU A 62 -28.06 7.98 53.58
N ILE A 63 -27.51 6.91 54.17
CA ILE A 63 -26.58 6.01 53.46
C ILE A 63 -27.23 5.44 52.20
N LYS A 64 -28.46 4.92 52.29
CA LYS A 64 -29.20 4.41 51.12
C LYS A 64 -29.39 5.47 50.05
N ARG A 65 -29.73 6.70 50.43
CA ARG A 65 -29.90 7.82 49.51
C ARG A 65 -28.63 8.15 48.76
N LEU A 66 -27.49 8.22 49.46
CA LEU A 66 -26.19 8.49 48.84
C LEU A 66 -25.80 7.38 47.86
N LEU A 67 -26.08 6.13 48.21
CA LEU A 67 -25.78 4.96 47.36
C LEU A 67 -26.60 4.99 46.06
N VAL A 68 -27.87 5.39 46.13
CA VAL A 68 -28.72 5.58 44.94
C VAL A 68 -28.21 6.73 44.08
N LEU A 69 -27.89 7.88 44.67
CA LEU A 69 -27.36 9.03 43.93
C LEU A 69 -26.04 8.71 43.22
N GLN A 70 -25.16 7.95 43.88
CA GLN A 70 -23.92 7.49 43.26
C GLN A 70 -24.21 6.58 42.06
N ALA A 71 -25.11 5.59 42.21
CA ALA A 71 -25.48 4.70 41.11
C ALA A 71 -26.12 5.46 39.94
N GLU A 72 -26.99 6.43 40.21
CA GLU A 72 -27.58 7.31 39.18
C GLU A 72 -26.51 8.11 38.44
N GLN A 73 -25.51 8.65 39.16
CA GLN A 73 -24.42 9.40 38.57
C GLN A 73 -23.53 8.51 37.67
N GLU A 74 -23.22 7.29 38.11
CA GLU A 74 -22.48 6.30 37.32
C GLU A 74 -23.25 5.92 36.04
N ILE A 75 -24.57 5.71 36.14
CA ILE A 75 -25.42 5.44 34.97
C ILE A 75 -25.35 6.58 33.97
N ILE A 76 -25.57 7.83 34.41
CA ILE A 76 -25.50 9.01 33.53
C ILE A 76 -24.15 9.13 32.83
N GLN A 77 -23.05 8.89 33.55
CA GLN A 77 -21.71 8.91 32.95
C GLN A 77 -21.57 7.87 31.84
N THR A 78 -21.99 6.62 32.11
CA THR A 78 -21.93 5.55 31.12
C THR A 78 -22.85 5.79 29.91
N GLU A 79 -24.02 6.39 30.12
CA GLU A 79 -24.95 6.76 29.04
C GLU A 79 -24.32 7.78 28.09
N VAL A 80 -23.63 8.80 28.62
CA VAL A 80 -22.93 9.80 27.80
C VAL A 80 -21.78 9.16 27.02
N GLU A 81 -21.01 8.27 27.63
CA GLU A 81 -19.92 7.54 26.94
C GLU A 81 -20.45 6.65 25.81
N ILE A 82 -21.58 5.95 26.05
CA ILE A 82 -22.26 5.15 25.04
C ILE A 82 -22.72 6.04 23.88
N GLU A 83 -23.34 7.19 24.16
CA GLU A 83 -23.81 8.11 23.11
C GLU A 83 -22.63 8.63 22.26
N GLN A 84 -21.53 9.03 22.89
CA GLN A 84 -20.33 9.47 22.18
C GLN A 84 -19.76 8.36 21.28
N THR A 85 -19.68 7.14 21.81
CA THR A 85 -19.17 5.99 21.06
C THR A 85 -20.09 5.63 19.89
N GLN A 86 -21.41 5.72 20.07
CA GLN A 86 -22.39 5.53 19.00
C GLN A 86 -22.26 6.59 17.90
N LYS A 87 -22.04 7.86 18.26
CA LYS A 87 -21.76 8.93 17.29
C LYS A 87 -20.49 8.67 16.48
N MET A 88 -19.42 8.21 17.14
CA MET A 88 -18.19 7.83 16.45
C MET A 88 -18.40 6.61 15.53
N LEU A 89 -19.19 5.63 15.97
CA LEU A 89 -19.49 4.43 15.18
C LEU A 89 -20.31 4.77 13.92
N THR A 90 -21.34 5.60 14.05
CA THR A 90 -22.15 6.06 12.92
C THR A 90 -21.32 6.85 11.92
N HIS A 91 -20.50 7.80 12.40
CA HIS A 91 -19.60 8.55 11.53
C HIS A 91 -18.59 7.66 10.79
N ASN A 92 -17.99 6.68 11.47
CA ASN A 92 -17.09 5.72 10.84
C ASN A 92 -17.79 4.83 9.81
N ASN A 93 -19.04 4.42 10.08
CA ASN A 93 -19.85 3.69 9.11
C ASN A 93 -20.15 4.53 7.87
N ASP A 94 -20.49 5.82 8.03
CA ASP A 94 -20.72 6.72 6.90
C ASP A 94 -19.48 6.88 6.02
N LEU A 95 -18.30 7.05 6.65
CA LEU A 95 -17.00 7.09 5.96
C LEU A 95 -16.69 5.78 5.23
N TYR A 96 -17.02 4.64 5.84
CA TYR A 96 -16.84 3.33 5.20
C TYR A 96 -17.71 3.18 3.96
N ILE A 97 -18.97 3.63 4.01
CA ILE A 97 -19.88 3.62 2.86
C ILE A 97 -19.34 4.53 1.76
N GLU A 98 -18.93 5.76 2.07
CA GLU A 98 -18.36 6.68 1.08
C GLU A 98 -17.12 6.10 0.41
N LEU A 99 -16.26 5.45 1.19
CA LEU A 99 -15.06 4.81 0.69
C LEU A 99 -15.41 3.62 -0.22
N GLN A 100 -16.38 2.78 0.15
CA GLN A 100 -16.88 1.70 -0.72
C GLN A 100 -17.45 2.22 -2.03
N GLU A 101 -18.21 3.31 -2.02
CA GLU A 101 -18.74 3.92 -3.25
C GLU A 101 -17.62 4.42 -4.17
N LYS A 102 -16.55 5.01 -3.60
CA LYS A 102 -15.37 5.40 -4.38
C LYS A 102 -14.66 4.20 -4.98
N TYR A 103 -14.49 3.12 -4.22
CA TYR A 103 -13.91 1.89 -4.75
C TYR A 103 -14.74 1.30 -5.90
N ALA A 104 -16.07 1.26 -5.77
CA ALA A 104 -16.95 0.77 -6.82
C ALA A 104 -16.84 1.65 -8.10
N LYS A 105 -16.74 2.97 -7.96
CA LYS A 105 -16.52 3.89 -9.10
C LYS A 105 -15.20 3.62 -9.81
N PHE A 106 -14.11 3.49 -9.04
CA PHE A 106 -12.80 3.18 -9.63
C PHE A 106 -12.76 1.80 -10.29
N GLU A 107 -13.47 0.81 -9.74
CA GLU A 107 -13.56 -0.52 -10.36
C GLU A 107 -14.27 -0.47 -11.71
N VAL A 108 -15.34 0.34 -11.83
CA VAL A 108 -16.03 0.55 -13.11
C VAL A 108 -15.13 1.29 -14.10
N GLU A 109 -14.47 2.37 -13.67
CA GLU A 109 -13.55 3.13 -14.52
C GLU A 109 -12.41 2.26 -15.05
N LEU A 110 -11.84 1.41 -14.19
CA LEU A 110 -10.78 0.48 -14.58
C LEU A 110 -11.28 -0.53 -15.64
N LYS A 111 -12.47 -1.10 -15.46
CA LYS A 111 -13.09 -2.00 -16.46
C LYS A 111 -13.33 -1.30 -17.79
N THR A 112 -13.83 -0.06 -17.78
CA THR A 112 -14.06 0.69 -19.02
C THR A 112 -12.76 0.96 -19.77
N VAL A 113 -11.68 1.32 -19.08
CA VAL A 113 -10.36 1.55 -19.69
C VAL A 113 -9.76 0.24 -20.21
N GLU A 114 -9.96 -0.88 -19.52
CA GLU A 114 -9.55 -2.20 -20.01
C GLU A 114 -10.29 -2.58 -21.30
N GLU A 115 -11.61 -2.39 -21.36
CA GLU A 115 -12.43 -2.64 -22.55
C GLU A 115 -12.01 -1.76 -23.74
N GLU A 116 -11.77 -0.46 -23.50
CA GLU A 116 -11.26 0.48 -24.52
C GLU A 116 -9.87 0.07 -25.04
N ASN A 117 -8.98 -0.33 -24.14
CA ASN A 117 -7.66 -0.82 -24.53
C ASN A 117 -7.75 -2.09 -25.37
N ILE A 118 -8.58 -3.07 -24.96
CA ILE A 118 -8.79 -4.30 -25.74
C ILE A 118 -9.32 -3.97 -27.13
N ALA A 119 -10.35 -3.13 -27.22
CA ALA A 119 -10.90 -2.71 -28.51
C ALA A 119 -9.85 -1.99 -29.38
N SER A 120 -8.99 -1.18 -28.78
CA SER A 120 -7.88 -0.52 -29.48
C SER A 120 -6.83 -1.54 -29.96
N TYR A 121 -6.48 -2.54 -29.15
CA TYR A 121 -5.54 -3.60 -29.55
C TYR A 121 -6.10 -4.43 -30.71
N ASP A 122 -7.37 -4.81 -30.67
CA ASP A 122 -8.04 -5.55 -31.74
C ASP A 122 -8.03 -4.76 -33.06
N ALA A 123 -8.23 -3.44 -32.99
CA ALA A 123 -8.14 -2.56 -34.16
C ALA A 123 -6.72 -2.52 -34.74
N TYR A 124 -5.70 -2.35 -33.89
CA TYR A 124 -4.30 -2.37 -34.32
C TYR A 124 -3.88 -3.73 -34.88
N GLU A 125 -4.33 -4.84 -34.28
CA GLU A 125 -4.05 -6.19 -34.78
C GLU A 125 -4.63 -6.39 -36.18
N LYS A 126 -5.85 -5.91 -36.42
CA LYS A 126 -6.48 -5.94 -37.75
C LYS A 126 -5.70 -5.11 -38.77
N ASP A 127 -5.26 -3.91 -38.41
CA ASP A 127 -4.47 -3.06 -39.32
C ASP A 127 -3.11 -3.70 -39.64
N VAL A 128 -2.46 -4.31 -38.64
CA VAL A 128 -1.21 -5.07 -38.85
C VAL A 128 -1.45 -6.25 -39.78
N GLN A 129 -2.54 -6.99 -39.62
CA GLN A 129 -2.89 -8.11 -40.50
C GLN A 129 -3.09 -7.64 -41.95
N VAL A 130 -3.82 -6.54 -42.16
CA VAL A 130 -4.02 -5.96 -43.50
C VAL A 130 -2.68 -5.57 -44.13
N HIS A 131 -1.78 -4.95 -43.37
CA HIS A 131 -0.46 -4.60 -43.89
C HIS A 131 0.42 -5.83 -44.17
N GLN A 132 0.32 -6.90 -43.37
CA GLN A 132 1.01 -8.15 -43.64
C GLN A 132 0.52 -8.80 -44.94
N GLU A 133 -0.79 -8.84 -45.17
CA GLU A 133 -1.38 -9.33 -46.42
C GLU A 133 -0.93 -8.51 -47.63
N GLN A 134 -0.85 -7.18 -47.51
CA GLN A 134 -0.33 -6.30 -48.56
C GLN A 134 1.15 -6.57 -48.87
N ILE A 135 1.97 -6.79 -47.85
CA ILE A 135 3.41 -7.11 -48.03
C ILE A 135 3.55 -8.48 -48.71
N GLU A 136 2.75 -9.47 -48.34
CA GLU A 136 2.76 -10.79 -48.96
C GLU A 136 2.35 -10.72 -50.43
N GLN A 137 1.33 -9.92 -50.75
CA GLN A 137 0.91 -9.70 -52.13
C GLN A 137 2.00 -9.00 -52.97
N LEU A 138 2.62 -7.93 -52.44
CA LEU A 138 3.72 -7.25 -53.13
C LEU A 138 4.93 -8.17 -53.33
N ALA A 139 5.23 -9.03 -52.36
CA ALA A 139 6.30 -10.01 -52.48
C ALA A 139 6.01 -11.04 -53.58
N PHE A 140 4.75 -11.48 -53.70
CA PHE A 140 4.28 -12.35 -54.78
C PHE A 140 4.45 -11.67 -56.15
N ASP A 141 3.98 -10.44 -56.30
CA ASP A 141 4.08 -9.68 -57.56
C ASP A 141 5.55 -9.48 -57.98
N ILE A 142 6.45 -9.16 -57.04
CA ILE A 142 7.89 -9.04 -57.31
C ILE A 142 8.47 -10.39 -57.79
N ALA A 143 8.10 -11.50 -57.15
CA ALA A 143 8.58 -12.82 -57.56
C ALA A 143 8.13 -13.19 -58.98
N GLU A 144 6.90 -12.85 -59.35
CA GLU A 144 6.38 -13.05 -60.70
C GLU A 144 7.13 -12.21 -61.74
N ILE A 145 7.36 -10.92 -61.46
CA ILE A 145 8.14 -10.03 -62.33
C ILE A 145 9.58 -10.54 -62.47
N LEU A 146 10.21 -10.97 -61.38
CA LEU A 146 11.56 -11.54 -61.42
C LEU A 146 11.61 -12.81 -62.27
N ARG A 147 10.60 -13.68 -62.19
CA ARG A 147 10.48 -14.88 -63.03
C ARG A 147 10.33 -14.51 -64.51
N SER A 148 9.53 -13.50 -64.83
CA SER A 148 9.40 -12.99 -66.21
C SER A 148 10.71 -12.40 -66.72
N LYS A 149 11.39 -11.61 -65.89
CA LYS A 149 12.70 -11.04 -66.20
C LYS A 149 13.73 -12.12 -66.50
N THR A 150 13.89 -13.12 -65.62
CA THR A 150 14.86 -14.19 -65.84
C THR A 150 14.55 -14.99 -67.10
N HIS A 151 13.26 -15.23 -67.39
CA HIS A 151 12.85 -15.87 -68.63
C HIS A 151 13.27 -15.06 -69.87
N LEU A 152 12.99 -13.76 -69.90
CA LEU A 152 13.40 -12.88 -71.01
C LEU A 152 14.92 -12.76 -71.13
N GLU A 153 15.66 -12.69 -70.02
CA GLU A 153 17.13 -12.70 -70.03
C GLU A 153 17.66 -13.99 -70.66
N THR A 154 17.08 -15.15 -70.34
CA THR A 154 17.47 -16.41 -70.98
C THR A 154 17.15 -16.42 -72.47
N GLU A 155 16.00 -15.89 -72.90
CA GLU A 155 15.66 -15.79 -74.33
C GLU A 155 16.64 -14.87 -75.06
N ILE A 156 16.98 -13.70 -74.49
CA ILE A 156 17.95 -12.76 -75.07
C ILE A 156 19.31 -13.43 -75.22
N ILE A 157 19.77 -14.18 -74.22
CA ILE A 157 21.04 -14.91 -74.28
C ILE A 157 21.00 -15.95 -75.41
N ILE A 158 19.92 -16.73 -75.51
CA ILE A 158 19.75 -17.72 -76.58
C ILE A 158 19.76 -17.04 -77.95
N CYS A 159 19.04 -15.93 -78.12
CA CYS A 159 19.00 -15.15 -79.35
C CYS A 159 20.38 -14.57 -79.72
N ARG A 160 21.13 -14.03 -78.75
CA ARG A 160 22.51 -13.56 -78.96
C ARG A 160 23.43 -14.71 -79.36
N HIS A 161 23.34 -15.85 -78.69
CA HIS A 161 24.16 -17.02 -79.00
C HIS A 161 23.89 -17.56 -80.41
N LEU A 162 22.62 -17.62 -80.83
CA LEU A 162 22.24 -17.99 -82.19
C LEU A 162 22.84 -17.01 -83.23
N LEU A 163 22.80 -15.70 -82.95
CA LEU A 163 23.39 -14.67 -83.81
C LEU A 163 24.92 -14.71 -83.82
N GLU A 164 25.56 -15.03 -82.71
CA GLU A 164 27.02 -15.23 -82.62
C GLU A 164 27.47 -16.45 -83.44
N ILE A 165 26.68 -17.53 -83.45
CA ILE A 165 26.92 -18.70 -84.31
C ILE A 165 26.78 -18.34 -85.79
N GLU A 166 25.93 -17.37 -86.13
CA GLU A 166 25.76 -16.90 -87.50
C GLU A 166 26.86 -15.95 -88.00
N PHE A 167 27.71 -15.38 -87.12
CA PHE A 167 28.62 -14.28 -87.52
C PHE A 167 30.14 -14.51 -87.45
N GLU A 168 30.73 -15.48 -86.72
CA GLU A 168 32.17 -15.76 -86.91
C GLU A 168 32.64 -17.09 -86.27
N GLY A 169 33.47 -17.82 -87.02
CA GLY A 169 34.30 -18.89 -86.46
C GLY A 169 35.48 -18.35 -85.64
N GLN A 170 36.01 -19.22 -84.77
CA GLN A 170 37.26 -19.13 -83.99
C GLN A 170 37.18 -18.62 -82.52
N GLN A 171 36.88 -19.55 -81.58
CA GLN A 171 37.75 -20.11 -80.50
C GLN A 171 38.53 -19.17 -79.52
N PRO A 172 38.87 -19.61 -78.28
CA PRO A 172 38.24 -19.17 -77.03
C PRO A 172 39.21 -18.55 -76.01
N VAL A 173 38.69 -17.90 -74.95
CA VAL A 173 39.50 -17.42 -73.81
C VAL A 173 38.84 -17.76 -72.46
N ILE A 174 39.48 -18.71 -71.77
CA ILE A 174 39.79 -18.79 -70.32
C ILE A 174 38.69 -18.41 -69.31
N VAL A 175 38.24 -19.40 -68.53
CA VAL A 175 37.45 -19.22 -67.29
C VAL A 175 38.35 -19.50 -66.08
N PRO A 176 38.44 -18.54 -65.14
CA PRO A 176 38.38 -18.82 -63.70
C PRO A 176 37.21 -17.99 -63.11
N THR A 177 36.52 -18.33 -62.02
CA THR A 177 37.02 -18.61 -60.67
C THR A 177 35.78 -18.87 -59.78
N ASP A 178 35.96 -19.74 -58.79
CA ASP A 178 35.46 -19.67 -57.41
C ASP A 178 33.96 -19.62 -57.07
N THR A 179 33.52 -20.79 -56.58
CA THR A 179 32.76 -20.98 -55.33
C THR A 179 32.78 -19.76 -54.39
N THR A 180 31.62 -19.16 -54.12
CA THR A 180 31.44 -18.42 -52.86
C THR A 180 30.11 -18.79 -52.23
N SER A 181 30.24 -19.42 -51.06
CA SER A 181 29.20 -19.73 -50.10
C SER A 181 28.33 -18.51 -49.77
N PHE A 182 27.01 -18.71 -49.75
CA PHE A 182 26.07 -17.84 -49.04
C PHE A 182 26.40 -17.89 -47.53
N GLY A 183 27.23 -16.95 -47.09
CA GLY A 183 27.49 -16.66 -45.69
C GLY A 183 26.54 -15.59 -45.19
N SER A 184 25.79 -15.91 -44.13
CA SER A 184 25.02 -14.98 -43.30
C SER A 184 25.85 -13.74 -42.94
N GLU A 185 25.52 -12.58 -43.54
CA GLU A 185 26.11 -11.30 -43.16
C GLU A 185 25.47 -10.79 -41.86
N SER A 186 26.15 -11.01 -40.74
CA SER A 186 25.85 -10.32 -39.49
C SER A 186 26.33 -8.87 -39.57
N GLY A 187 25.40 -7.91 -39.49
CA GLY A 187 25.70 -6.48 -39.43
C GLY A 187 26.60 -6.12 -38.25
N LYS A 188 27.46 -5.11 -38.42
CA LYS A 188 28.38 -4.61 -37.38
C LYS A 188 27.79 -3.38 -36.70
N VAL A 189 27.79 -3.34 -35.36
CA VAL A 189 27.37 -2.15 -34.60
C VAL A 189 28.59 -1.30 -34.25
N LEU A 190 28.67 -0.10 -34.82
CA LEU A 190 29.64 0.93 -34.44
C LEU A 190 29.12 1.69 -33.22
N THR A 191 29.98 1.89 -32.21
CA THR A 191 29.59 2.64 -31.00
C THR A 191 30.58 3.77 -30.69
N LYS A 192 30.06 4.91 -30.24
CA LYS A 192 30.85 6.06 -29.79
C LYS A 192 30.29 6.54 -28.45
N LYS A 193 31.15 6.75 -27.45
CA LYS A 193 30.75 7.19 -26.11
C LYS A 193 31.55 8.43 -25.69
N THR A 194 30.87 9.39 -25.07
CA THR A 194 31.47 10.56 -24.43
C THR A 194 30.88 10.77 -23.05
N LYS A 195 31.67 11.27 -22.11
CA LYS A 195 31.28 11.47 -20.70
C LYS A 195 31.91 12.74 -20.14
N LYS A 196 31.16 13.46 -19.30
CA LYS A 196 31.56 14.63 -18.52
C LYS A 196 31.24 14.37 -17.05
N GLY A 197 32.29 14.14 -16.26
CA GLY A 197 32.16 13.81 -14.84
C GLY A 197 32.09 12.30 -14.56
N PRO A 198 31.70 11.91 -13.34
CA PRO A 198 31.88 10.54 -12.84
C PRO A 198 30.88 9.53 -13.42
N VAL A 199 29.66 9.98 -13.79
CA VAL A 199 28.60 9.08 -14.28
C VAL A 199 28.56 9.04 -15.80
N GLY A 200 28.62 7.83 -16.37
CA GLY A 200 28.61 7.58 -17.82
C GLY A 200 27.59 6.54 -18.26
N ILE A 201 27.33 6.49 -19.56
CA ILE A 201 26.54 5.41 -20.17
C ILE A 201 27.49 4.27 -20.52
N LYS A 202 27.41 3.18 -19.76
CA LYS A 202 28.24 1.98 -19.96
C LYS A 202 27.75 1.15 -21.14
N GLU A 203 26.45 0.90 -21.22
CA GLU A 203 25.88 -0.02 -22.20
C GLU A 203 24.46 0.39 -22.58
N CYS A 204 24.08 0.09 -23.81
CA CYS A 204 22.72 0.21 -24.31
C CYS A 204 22.40 -1.04 -25.11
N ALA A 205 21.36 -1.77 -24.70
CA ALA A 205 20.96 -2.99 -25.40
C ALA A 205 20.43 -2.65 -26.81
N SER A 206 20.80 -3.46 -27.79
CA SER A 206 20.48 -3.21 -29.21
C SER A 206 18.99 -3.32 -29.53
N TYR A 207 18.23 -4.13 -28.78
CA TYR A 207 16.79 -4.29 -28.95
C TYR A 207 15.96 -3.48 -27.94
N GLY A 208 16.61 -2.59 -27.18
CA GLY A 208 15.94 -1.64 -26.29
C GLY A 208 15.49 -2.23 -24.96
N GLU A 209 16.07 -3.35 -24.51
CA GLU A 209 15.69 -3.99 -23.25
C GLU A 209 16.15 -3.20 -22.02
N PHE A 210 17.36 -2.62 -22.08
CA PHE A 210 17.94 -1.88 -20.97
C PHE A 210 19.02 -0.87 -21.40
N ILE A 211 19.31 0.06 -20.49
CA ILE A 211 20.45 0.97 -20.52
C ILE A 211 21.20 0.81 -19.19
N THR A 212 22.53 0.71 -19.22
CA THR A 212 23.37 0.62 -18.02
C THR A 212 24.19 1.89 -17.87
N LEU A 213 24.08 2.53 -16.71
CA LEU A 213 24.94 3.62 -16.28
C LEU A 213 26.04 3.09 -15.35
N GLU A 214 27.17 3.78 -15.32
CA GLU A 214 28.27 3.50 -14.41
C GLU A 214 28.70 4.76 -13.68
N ASN A 215 29.00 4.66 -12.39
CA ASN A 215 29.73 5.66 -11.64
C ASN A 215 31.20 5.25 -11.57
N THR A 216 32.03 5.96 -12.34
CA THR A 216 33.49 5.73 -12.38
C THR A 216 34.27 6.52 -11.33
N SER A 217 33.57 7.20 -10.41
CA SER A 217 34.24 7.82 -9.26
C SER A 217 34.93 6.75 -8.41
N VAL A 218 36.10 7.10 -7.88
CA VAL A 218 36.89 6.21 -7.02
C VAL A 218 36.35 6.22 -5.58
N SER A 219 35.76 7.32 -5.14
CA SER A 219 35.42 7.54 -3.72
C SER A 219 34.11 8.29 -3.48
N GLU A 220 33.41 8.74 -4.52
CA GLU A 220 32.19 9.54 -4.37
C GLU A 220 30.97 8.86 -4.97
N ASP A 221 29.94 8.72 -4.14
CA ASP A 221 28.61 8.33 -4.58
C ASP A 221 27.94 9.51 -5.28
N VAL A 222 27.19 9.21 -6.34
CA VAL A 222 26.54 10.26 -7.14
C VAL A 222 25.03 10.11 -7.03
N ASN A 223 24.39 11.15 -6.50
CA ASN A 223 22.95 11.27 -6.53
C ASN A 223 22.49 11.64 -7.95
N VAL A 224 21.74 10.74 -8.56
CA VAL A 224 21.20 10.88 -9.92
C VAL A 224 19.69 11.12 -9.91
N SER A 225 19.12 11.51 -8.77
CA SER A 225 17.69 11.86 -8.66
C SER A 225 17.32 12.91 -9.69
N TYR A 226 16.20 12.69 -10.40
CA TYR A 226 15.68 13.60 -11.42
C TYR A 226 16.59 13.85 -12.62
N TRP A 227 17.66 13.07 -12.78
CA TRP A 227 18.40 13.04 -14.04
C TRP A 227 17.51 12.47 -15.15
N ILE A 228 17.83 12.81 -16.38
CA ILE A 228 17.01 12.48 -17.55
C ILE A 228 17.84 11.66 -18.53
N LEU A 229 17.29 10.52 -18.95
CA LEU A 229 17.72 9.84 -20.16
C LEU A 229 16.89 10.32 -21.34
N LYS A 230 17.56 10.71 -22.41
CA LYS A 230 16.96 10.98 -23.71
C LYS A 230 17.52 10.03 -24.75
N ARG A 231 16.67 9.43 -25.58
CA ARG A 231 17.09 8.47 -26.59
C ARG A 231 16.40 8.78 -27.91
N ARG A 232 17.21 9.15 -28.90
CA ARG A 232 16.78 9.39 -30.27
C ARG A 232 17.08 8.16 -31.11
N ILE A 233 16.10 7.75 -31.92
CA ILE A 233 16.19 6.55 -32.76
C ILE A 233 15.78 6.98 -34.15
N ASP A 234 16.71 6.92 -35.09
CA ASP A 234 16.52 7.32 -36.48
C ASP A 234 15.78 8.67 -36.59
N SER A 235 14.60 8.69 -37.20
CA SER A 235 13.75 9.89 -37.35
C SER A 235 12.52 9.88 -36.41
N LEU A 236 12.49 8.97 -35.43
CA LEU A 236 11.38 8.83 -34.49
C LEU A 236 11.39 9.92 -33.41
N PRO A 237 10.24 10.19 -32.77
CA PRO A 237 10.17 11.04 -31.58
C PRO A 237 11.18 10.62 -30.50
N GLU A 238 11.85 11.61 -29.91
CA GLU A 238 12.86 11.39 -28.86
C GLU A 238 12.21 10.83 -27.60
N LEU A 239 12.63 9.63 -27.20
CA LEU A 239 12.22 9.02 -25.95
C LEU A 239 12.84 9.77 -24.79
N ARG A 240 12.09 9.97 -23.71
CA ARG A 240 12.54 10.66 -22.51
C ARG A 240 12.12 9.87 -21.27
N TYR A 241 13.01 9.77 -20.30
CA TYR A 241 12.74 9.17 -19.00
C TYR A 241 13.41 9.96 -17.89
N THR A 242 12.67 10.26 -16.83
CA THR A 242 13.18 11.00 -15.66
C THR A 242 13.36 10.05 -14.49
N PHE A 243 14.52 10.10 -13.84
CA PHE A 243 14.85 9.21 -12.73
C PHE A 243 14.03 9.57 -11.47
N PRO A 244 13.60 8.55 -10.69
CA PRO A 244 12.89 8.77 -9.46
C PRO A 244 13.75 9.48 -8.40
N SER A 245 13.10 10.04 -7.40
CA SER A 245 13.77 10.66 -6.25
C SER A 245 14.53 9.64 -5.40
N GLY A 246 15.67 10.05 -4.84
CA GLY A 246 16.46 9.24 -3.90
C GLY A 246 17.40 8.24 -4.58
N LEU A 247 17.56 8.30 -5.90
CA LEU A 247 18.40 7.37 -6.64
C LEU A 247 19.88 7.76 -6.55
N ILE A 248 20.70 6.86 -6.03
CA ILE A 248 22.15 7.03 -5.84
C ILE A 248 22.88 5.91 -6.57
N ILE A 249 23.91 6.25 -7.33
CA ILE A 249 24.87 5.29 -7.86
C ILE A 249 26.12 5.36 -7.01
N GLU A 250 26.34 4.33 -6.18
CA GLU A 250 27.55 4.21 -5.37
C GLU A 250 28.82 4.25 -6.23
N HIS A 251 29.93 4.70 -5.64
CA HIS A 251 31.23 4.75 -6.31
C HIS A 251 31.63 3.36 -6.87
N GLY A 252 32.13 3.33 -8.11
CA GLY A 252 32.50 2.08 -8.79
C GLY A 252 31.34 1.11 -9.09
N LYS A 253 30.07 1.51 -8.86
CA LYS A 253 28.90 0.69 -9.17
C LYS A 253 28.22 1.11 -10.47
N GLU A 254 27.35 0.22 -10.90
CA GLU A 254 26.51 0.39 -12.10
C GLU A 254 25.05 0.40 -11.71
N LEU A 255 24.25 1.14 -12.48
CA LEU A 255 22.80 1.17 -12.39
C LEU A 255 22.21 0.70 -13.72
N LYS A 256 21.37 -0.33 -13.70
CA LYS A 256 20.73 -0.88 -14.90
C LYS A 256 19.25 -0.48 -14.98
N ILE A 257 18.89 0.26 -16.01
CA ILE A 257 17.53 0.76 -16.24
C ILE A 257 16.85 -0.09 -17.32
N TYR A 258 15.85 -0.86 -16.95
CA TYR A 258 15.09 -1.72 -17.86
C TYR A 258 13.86 -1.01 -18.42
N ALA A 259 13.45 -1.37 -19.62
CA ALA A 259 12.13 -1.00 -20.13
C ALA A 259 11.03 -1.84 -19.46
N LYS A 260 9.77 -1.35 -19.48
CA LYS A 260 8.63 -2.01 -18.82
C LYS A 260 8.46 -3.47 -19.23
N ASN A 261 8.62 -3.79 -20.51
CA ASN A 261 8.37 -5.14 -21.03
C ASN A 261 9.60 -6.06 -20.98
N ALA A 262 10.76 -5.55 -20.56
CA ALA A 262 12.01 -6.31 -20.55
C ALA A 262 12.19 -7.21 -19.31
N LEU A 263 11.36 -7.03 -18.27
CA LEU A 263 11.45 -7.78 -17.02
C LEU A 263 10.16 -8.54 -16.72
N LYS A 264 10.30 -9.84 -16.41
CA LYS A 264 9.22 -10.72 -15.92
C LYS A 264 9.20 -10.86 -14.38
N GLN A 265 10.00 -10.07 -13.65
CA GLN A 265 10.19 -10.17 -12.20
C GLN A 265 9.51 -9.01 -11.45
N SER A 266 9.10 -9.22 -10.19
CA SER A 266 8.37 -8.23 -9.38
C SER A 266 9.21 -6.98 -9.07
N GLN A 267 8.56 -5.81 -9.07
CA GLN A 267 9.16 -4.48 -8.84
C GLN A 267 9.89 -4.38 -7.49
N GLU A 268 9.39 -5.05 -6.45
CA GLU A 268 9.95 -5.04 -5.09
C GLU A 268 11.33 -5.70 -4.98
N THR A 269 11.61 -6.70 -5.82
CA THR A 269 12.92 -7.38 -5.83
C THR A 269 13.98 -6.52 -6.53
N LEU A 270 13.56 -5.66 -7.45
CA LEU A 270 14.47 -4.87 -8.29
C LEU A 270 15.10 -3.72 -7.52
N ASN A 271 14.33 -3.02 -6.69
CA ASN A 271 14.76 -1.86 -5.90
C ASN A 271 15.86 -2.17 -4.85
N ARG A 272 16.12 -3.46 -4.56
CA ARG A 272 17.22 -3.91 -3.68
C ARG A 272 18.52 -4.20 -4.43
N SER A 273 18.46 -4.25 -5.75
CA SER A 273 19.63 -4.40 -6.63
C SER A 273 19.84 -3.07 -7.37
N ASN A 274 21.04 -2.76 -7.85
CA ASN A 274 21.28 -1.53 -8.63
C ASN A 274 20.61 -1.58 -10.01
N LYS A 275 19.28 -1.70 -10.02
CA LYS A 275 18.42 -1.94 -11.16
C LYS A 275 17.12 -1.19 -10.91
N ILE A 276 16.56 -0.59 -11.95
CA ILE A 276 15.26 0.09 -11.90
C ILE A 276 14.48 -0.20 -13.18
N VAL A 277 13.14 -0.06 -13.13
CA VAL A 277 12.27 -0.17 -14.31
C VAL A 277 11.77 1.21 -14.69
N ASN A 278 11.88 1.53 -15.98
CA ASN A 278 11.14 2.59 -16.61
C ASN A 278 9.69 2.12 -16.85
N ASN A 279 8.75 2.62 -16.06
CA ASN A 279 7.33 2.28 -16.17
C ASN A 279 6.59 3.07 -17.27
N GLU A 280 7.22 4.10 -17.83
CA GLU A 280 6.65 4.99 -18.85
C GLU A 280 6.86 4.45 -20.27
N LEU A 281 7.94 3.70 -20.50
CA LEU A 281 8.32 3.19 -21.82
C LEU A 281 8.26 1.66 -21.88
N ALA A 282 7.50 1.13 -22.85
CA ALA A 282 7.43 -0.30 -23.15
C ALA A 282 8.80 -0.89 -23.58
N SER A 283 9.58 -0.12 -24.34
CA SER A 283 10.94 -0.44 -24.81
C SER A 283 11.79 0.83 -24.91
N TRP A 284 13.12 0.71 -24.78
CA TRP A 284 14.07 1.77 -25.14
C TRP A 284 14.26 1.90 -26.66
N GLY A 285 13.61 1.04 -27.44
CA GLY A 285 13.60 1.03 -28.89
C GLY A 285 14.90 0.55 -29.53
N TYR A 286 14.77 0.19 -30.80
CA TYR A 286 15.81 -0.33 -31.68
C TYR A 286 15.77 0.41 -33.01
N GLY A 287 16.89 0.47 -33.72
CA GLY A 287 17.00 1.22 -34.97
C GLY A 287 18.42 1.19 -35.53
N MET A 288 18.62 1.88 -36.64
CA MET A 288 19.93 1.90 -37.31
C MET A 288 20.87 2.93 -36.70
N ASN A 289 20.37 4.13 -36.40
CA ASN A 289 21.12 5.23 -35.79
C ASN A 289 20.46 5.62 -34.48
N ILE A 290 21.13 5.32 -33.37
CA ILE A 290 20.62 5.57 -32.03
C ILE A 290 21.57 6.50 -31.29
N GLU A 291 21.04 7.52 -30.65
CA GLU A 291 21.79 8.39 -29.75
C GLU A 291 21.11 8.46 -28.39
N THR A 292 21.81 8.05 -27.34
CA THR A 292 21.35 8.10 -25.96
C THR A 292 22.14 9.15 -25.20
N ARG A 293 21.46 10.10 -24.56
CA ARG A 293 22.05 11.19 -23.78
C ARG A 293 21.59 11.11 -22.33
N LEU A 294 22.51 11.37 -21.41
CA LEU A 294 22.27 11.48 -19.98
C LEU A 294 22.41 12.94 -19.57
N ILE A 295 21.38 13.49 -18.94
CA ILE A 295 21.30 14.90 -18.54
C ILE A 295 21.06 14.97 -17.04
N ASN A 296 21.80 15.81 -16.32
CA ASN A 296 21.60 15.97 -14.88
C ASN A 296 20.39 16.84 -14.53
N ALA A 297 20.08 16.94 -13.23
CA ALA A 297 18.99 17.76 -12.72
C ALA A 297 19.11 19.27 -13.08
N ASN A 298 20.32 19.75 -13.38
CA ASN A 298 20.58 21.14 -13.78
C ASN A 298 20.39 21.37 -15.30
N GLY A 299 20.07 20.32 -16.07
CA GLY A 299 19.94 20.40 -17.53
C GLY A 299 21.27 20.25 -18.29
N GLU A 300 22.36 19.91 -17.61
CA GLU A 300 23.67 19.71 -18.24
C GLU A 300 23.80 18.28 -18.79
N GLU A 301 24.28 18.15 -20.03
CA GLU A 301 24.59 16.86 -20.63
C GLU A 301 25.86 16.25 -20.02
N ARG A 302 25.71 15.09 -19.39
CA ARG A 302 26.76 14.35 -18.69
C ARG A 302 27.33 13.20 -19.49
N ALA A 303 26.56 12.55 -20.36
CA ALA A 303 27.11 11.50 -21.22
C ALA A 303 26.29 11.34 -22.50
N VAL A 304 26.96 10.86 -23.55
CA VAL A 304 26.33 10.50 -24.84
C VAL A 304 26.86 9.14 -25.28
N HIS A 305 25.97 8.30 -25.80
CA HIS A 305 26.29 7.02 -26.43
C HIS A 305 25.56 6.94 -27.76
N SER A 306 26.32 6.94 -28.86
CA SER A 306 25.84 6.78 -30.23
C SER A 306 26.09 5.34 -30.70
N GLN A 307 25.08 4.70 -31.29
CA GLN A 307 25.15 3.36 -31.88
C GLN A 307 24.69 3.45 -33.34
N THR A 308 25.50 2.95 -34.28
CA THR A 308 25.16 2.87 -35.71
C THR A 308 25.30 1.44 -36.20
N LEU A 309 24.21 0.86 -36.68
CA LEU A 309 24.23 -0.45 -37.34
C LEU A 309 24.68 -0.28 -38.80
N VAL A 310 25.80 -0.91 -39.13
CA VAL A 310 26.31 -0.99 -40.51
C VAL A 310 26.00 -2.39 -41.03
N LEU A 311 25.08 -2.45 -41.99
CA LEU A 311 24.82 -3.67 -42.76
C LEU A 311 25.92 -3.82 -43.81
N GLY A 312 26.41 -5.06 -44.01
CA GLY A 312 27.43 -5.34 -45.01
C GLY A 312 26.93 -4.95 -46.39
N SER A 313 27.61 -4.00 -47.03
CA SER A 313 27.54 -3.83 -48.48
C SER A 313 28.96 -4.01 -48.99
N GLN A 314 29.14 -4.98 -49.88
CA GLN A 314 30.38 -5.27 -50.58
C GLN A 314 31.10 -3.97 -50.96
N THR A 315 32.36 -3.86 -50.55
CA THR A 315 33.29 -2.85 -51.04
C THR A 315 33.40 -2.99 -52.55
N ILE A 316 32.71 -2.11 -53.30
CA ILE A 316 33.08 -1.81 -54.67
C ILE A 316 34.30 -0.87 -54.56
N SER A 317 35.49 -1.46 -54.64
CA SER A 317 36.72 -0.70 -54.82
C SER A 317 36.72 -0.08 -56.22
N SER A 318 36.99 1.23 -56.23
CA SER A 318 37.20 2.11 -57.38
C SER A 318 38.06 1.53 -58.50
#